data_AF-A0A371CGM7-F1
#
_entry.id   AF-A0A371CGM7-F1
#
_cell.length_a   1.000
_cell.length_b   1.000
_cell.length_c   1.000
_cell.angle_alpha   90.00
_cell.angle_beta   90.00
_cell.angle_gamma   90.00
#
_symmetry.space_group_name_H-M   'P 1'
#
loop_
_entity.id
_entity.type
_entity.pdbx_description
1 polymer ?
#
loop_
_entity_poly.entity_id
_entity_poly.type
_entity_poly.pdbx_seq_one_letter_code
_entity_poly.pdbx_strand_id
1 'polypeptide(L)'
;MRSAAKAAKRTFFDGQIVEVADTQRRVWDLMSWTRPRPLPTTTTIVDQGHAVTSDAELFDALHRNFHSAVDRPVNHSILDEPAVPQPATRPFIPFSRVELLDQLKTAPNSSPGGDHVRW
;
A
#
# COMPACT_ATOMS: atom_id res chain seq x y z
N MET A 1 -39.78 0.79 1.80
CA MET A 1 -38.90 0.63 0.63
C MET A 1 -37.48 0.12 0.95
N ARG A 2 -36.77 0.64 1.96
CA ARG A 2 -35.40 0.18 2.31
C ARG A 2 -35.29 -1.31 2.66
N SER A 3 -36.28 -1.86 3.37
CA SER A 3 -36.33 -3.28 3.74
C SER A 3 -36.45 -4.20 2.50
N ALA A 4 -37.33 -3.86 1.56
CA ALA A 4 -37.51 -4.63 0.33
C ALA A 4 -36.26 -4.61 -0.56
N ALA A 5 -35.58 -3.46 -0.67
CA ALA A 5 -34.32 -3.36 -1.39
C ALA A 5 -33.20 -4.20 -0.72
N LYS A 6 -33.16 -4.24 0.62
CA LYS A 6 -32.21 -5.06 1.38
C LYS A 6 -32.48 -6.55 1.19
N ALA A 7 -33.76 -6.96 1.19
CA ALA A 7 -34.17 -8.33 0.93
C ALA A 7 -33.82 -8.76 -0.50
N ALA A 8 -34.18 -7.97 -1.51
CA ALA A 8 -33.85 -8.26 -2.91
C ALA A 8 -32.33 -8.35 -3.15
N LYS A 9 -31.56 -7.43 -2.55
CA LYS A 9 -30.08 -7.48 -2.60
C LYS A 9 -29.54 -8.77 -1.99
N ARG A 10 -30.09 -9.18 -0.84
CA ARG A 10 -29.68 -10.43 -0.17
C ARG A 10 -30.00 -11.66 -1.02
N THR A 11 -31.22 -11.76 -1.56
CA THR A 11 -31.60 -12.87 -2.46
C THR A 11 -30.67 -12.96 -3.68
N PHE A 12 -30.29 -11.82 -4.26
CA PHE A 12 -29.34 -11.77 -5.36
C PHE A 12 -27.96 -12.33 -4.99
N PHE A 13 -27.37 -11.86 -3.88
CA PHE A 13 -26.05 -12.33 -3.46
C PHE A 13 -26.06 -13.78 -2.96
N ASP A 14 -27.12 -14.22 -2.29
CA ASP A 14 -27.28 -15.62 -1.87
C ASP A 14 -27.30 -16.55 -3.10
N GLY A 15 -27.97 -16.15 -4.19
CA GLY A 15 -27.95 -16.89 -5.46
C GLY A 15 -26.55 -16.95 -6.10
N GLN A 16 -25.84 -15.82 -6.15
CA GLN A 16 -24.47 -15.77 -6.68
C GLN A 16 -23.49 -16.60 -5.85
N ILE A 17 -23.65 -16.65 -4.53
CA ILE A 17 -22.81 -17.47 -3.64
C ILE A 17 -23.00 -18.96 -3.94
N VAL A 18 -24.24 -19.42 -4.10
CA VAL A 18 -24.53 -20.83 -4.42
C VAL A 18 -23.99 -21.20 -5.79
N GLU A 19 -24.21 -20.36 -6.80
CA GLU A 19 -23.70 -20.57 -8.16
C GLU A 19 -22.17 -20.69 -8.18
N VAL A 20 -21.48 -19.81 -7.45
CA VAL A 20 -20.02 -19.80 -7.36
C VAL A 20 -19.51 -21.00 -6.56
N ALA A 21 -20.16 -21.35 -5.45
CA ALA A 21 -19.74 -22.49 -4.63
C ALA A 21 -19.88 -23.83 -5.36
N ASP A 22 -20.86 -23.96 -6.25
CA ASP A 22 -21.11 -25.18 -7.02
C ASP A 22 -20.23 -25.23 -8.29
N THR A 23 -20.07 -24.09 -8.98
CA THR A 23 -19.36 -24.03 -10.28
C THR A 23 -17.85 -23.81 -10.13
N GLN A 24 -17.42 -23.06 -9.12
CA GLN A 24 -16.02 -22.66 -8.92
C GLN A 24 -15.44 -23.32 -7.67
N ARG A 25 -14.35 -24.06 -7.84
CA ARG A 25 -13.67 -24.76 -6.74
C ARG A 25 -13.11 -23.82 -5.66
N ARG A 26 -12.89 -22.53 -5.96
CA ARG A 26 -12.30 -21.57 -5.02
C ARG A 26 -12.97 -20.21 -5.14
N VAL A 27 -13.36 -19.64 -3.99
CA VAL A 27 -14.01 -18.30 -3.89
C VAL A 27 -13.19 -17.19 -4.54
N TRP A 28 -11.86 -17.32 -4.55
CA TRP A 28 -10.95 -16.34 -5.14
C TRP A 28 -10.99 -16.33 -6.68
N ASP A 29 -11.49 -17.40 -7.33
CA ASP A 29 -11.60 -17.48 -8.80
C ASP A 29 -12.59 -16.44 -9.37
N LEU A 30 -13.45 -15.88 -8.51
CA LEU A 30 -14.31 -14.73 -8.83
C LEU A 30 -13.55 -13.44 -9.08
N MET A 31 -12.38 -13.29 -8.45
CA MET A 31 -11.69 -12.01 -8.45
C MET A 31 -11.01 -11.74 -9.78
N SER A 32 -11.03 -10.50 -10.25
CA SER A 32 -10.38 -10.15 -11.51
C SER A 32 -8.88 -10.43 -11.53
N TRP A 33 -8.23 -10.46 -10.36
CA TRP A 33 -6.79 -10.70 -10.21
C TRP A 33 -6.38 -12.18 -10.21
N THR A 34 -7.32 -13.12 -10.12
CA THR A 34 -7.05 -14.57 -10.23
C THR A 34 -7.25 -15.09 -11.65
N ARG A 35 -7.86 -14.28 -12.53
CA ARG A 35 -8.01 -14.61 -13.96
C ARG A 35 -6.64 -14.65 -14.64
N PRO A 36 -6.45 -15.51 -15.66
CA PRO A 36 -5.24 -15.50 -16.47
C PRO A 36 -4.99 -14.08 -17.02
N ARG A 37 -3.89 -13.46 -16.59
CA ARG A 37 -3.50 -12.16 -17.10
C ARG A 37 -3.02 -12.37 -18.54
N PRO A 38 -3.52 -11.62 -19.54
CA PRO A 38 -2.91 -11.65 -20.86
C PRO A 38 -1.43 -11.29 -20.70
N LEU A 39 -0.54 -12.05 -21.36
CA LEU A 39 0.88 -11.74 -21.35
C LEU A 39 1.02 -10.28 -21.81
N PRO A 40 1.68 -9.41 -21.03
CA PRO A 40 1.92 -8.05 -21.48
C PRO A 40 2.66 -8.15 -22.82
N THR A 41 2.20 -7.39 -23.82
CA THR A 41 2.94 -7.20 -25.07
C THR A 41 4.35 -6.79 -24.68
N THR A 42 5.33 -7.66 -24.96
CA THR A 42 6.72 -7.57 -24.49
C THR A 42 7.16 -6.11 -24.46
N THR A 43 7.27 -5.54 -23.26
CA THR A 43 7.67 -4.15 -23.12
C THR A 43 9.17 -4.13 -23.18
N THR A 44 9.73 -3.55 -24.25
CA THR A 44 11.17 -3.32 -24.36
C THR A 44 11.60 -2.42 -23.22
N ILE A 45 12.55 -2.89 -22.40
CA ILE A 45 13.12 -2.09 -21.32
C ILE A 45 14.01 -1.02 -21.98
N VAL A 46 13.76 0.25 -21.64
CA VAL A 46 14.50 1.39 -22.15
C VAL A 46 15.28 2.00 -21.01
N ASP A 47 16.58 2.19 -21.22
CA ASP A 47 17.51 2.74 -20.25
C ASP A 47 18.32 3.85 -20.93
N GLN A 48 18.33 5.05 -20.33
CA GLN A 48 18.92 6.27 -20.92
C GLN A 48 18.54 6.54 -22.39
N GLY A 49 17.30 6.22 -22.77
CA GLY A 49 16.78 6.45 -24.11
C GLY A 49 17.12 5.37 -25.14
N HIS A 50 17.84 4.30 -24.75
CA HIS A 50 18.16 3.16 -25.63
C HIS A 50 17.41 1.91 -25.19
N ALA A 51 16.96 1.12 -26.16
CA ALA A 51 16.39 -0.19 -25.90
C ALA A 51 17.49 -1.14 -25.41
N VAL A 52 17.26 -1.75 -24.25
CA VAL A 52 18.12 -2.80 -23.72
C VAL A 52 17.84 -4.08 -24.51
N THR A 53 18.87 -4.64 -25.14
CA THR A 53 18.70 -5.80 -26.04
C THR A 53 19.49 -7.03 -25.62
N SER A 54 20.41 -6.90 -24.66
CA SER A 54 21.18 -8.02 -24.09
C SER A 54 20.93 -8.19 -22.59
N ASP A 55 21.18 -9.40 -22.08
CA ASP A 55 21.00 -9.74 -20.66
C ASP A 55 21.99 -9.02 -19.75
N ALA A 56 23.23 -8.81 -20.21
CA ALA A 56 24.24 -8.04 -19.49
C ALA A 56 23.83 -6.56 -19.35
N GLU A 57 23.38 -5.93 -20.43
CA GLU A 57 22.84 -4.57 -20.38
C GLU A 57 21.60 -4.47 -19.49
N LEU A 58 20.76 -5.50 -19.47
CA LEU A 58 19.58 -5.55 -18.61
C LEU A 58 19.96 -5.57 -17.13
N PHE A 59 20.93 -6.41 -16.77
CA PHE A 59 21.43 -6.46 -15.41
C PHE A 59 21.99 -5.11 -14.98
N ASP A 60 22.84 -4.50 -15.81
CA ASP A 60 23.45 -3.20 -15.51
C ASP A 60 22.41 -2.07 -15.42
N ALA A 61 21.43 -2.05 -16.32
CA ALA A 61 20.33 -1.09 -16.32
C ALA A 61 19.50 -1.21 -15.04
N LEU A 62 19.12 -2.43 -14.64
CA LEU A 62 18.38 -2.67 -13.40
C LEU A 62 19.23 -2.33 -12.18
N HIS A 63 20.47 -2.80 -12.16
CA HIS A 63 21.39 -2.55 -11.05
C HIS A 63 21.55 -1.06 -10.81
N ARG A 64 21.83 -0.27 -11.86
CA ARG A 64 21.96 1.19 -11.75
C ARG A 64 20.69 1.88 -11.29
N ASN A 65 19.51 1.47 -11.77
CA ASN A 65 18.24 2.08 -11.35
C ASN A 65 17.92 1.80 -9.87
N PHE A 66 18.10 0.56 -9.42
CA PHE A 66 17.76 0.16 -8.05
C PHE A 66 18.85 0.47 -7.02
N HIS A 67 20.11 0.56 -7.45
CA HIS A 67 21.29 0.76 -6.60
C HIS A 67 21.98 2.10 -6.86
N SER A 68 21.26 3.09 -7.40
CA SER A 68 21.80 4.42 -7.75
C SER A 68 22.52 5.16 -6.62
N ALA A 69 22.26 4.78 -5.36
CA ALA A 69 22.88 5.36 -4.18
C ALA A 69 23.93 4.45 -3.49
N VAL A 70 24.29 3.29 -4.06
CA VAL A 70 25.23 2.35 -3.41
C VAL A 70 26.60 2.97 -3.16
N ASP A 71 27.11 3.74 -4.11
CA ASP A 71 28.43 4.40 -3.99
C ASP A 71 28.35 5.82 -3.43
N ARG A 72 27.15 6.30 -3.09
CA ARG A 72 26.98 7.64 -2.50
C ARG A 72 27.28 7.56 -1.01
N PRO A 73 28.39 8.16 -0.51
CA PRO A 73 28.61 8.21 0.92
C PRO A 73 27.44 8.97 1.57
N VAL A 74 26.83 8.35 2.57
CA VAL A 74 25.79 9.00 3.38
C VAL A 74 26.48 10.07 4.21
N ASN A 75 26.17 11.34 3.94
CA ASN A 75 26.71 12.42 4.74
C ASN A 75 25.96 12.51 6.07
N HIS A 76 26.59 12.05 7.15
CA HIS A 76 26.05 12.13 8.49
C HIS A 76 26.22 13.52 9.14
N SER A 77 27.02 14.42 8.56
CA SER A 77 27.20 15.79 9.08
C SER A 77 25.91 16.60 9.06
N ILE A 78 24.92 16.21 8.24
CA ILE A 78 23.58 16.80 8.22
C ILE A 78 22.87 16.73 9.58
N LEU A 79 23.24 15.78 10.44
CA LEU A 79 22.70 15.66 11.80
C LEU A 79 23.36 16.66 12.76
N ASP A 80 24.60 17.05 12.48
CA ASP A 80 25.38 17.99 13.28
C ASP A 80 25.21 19.44 12.82
N GLU A 81 24.73 19.65 11.59
CA GLU A 81 24.50 20.97 11.00
C GLU A 81 23.16 21.59 11.46
N PRO A 82 23.18 22.74 12.16
CA PRO A 82 21.96 23.51 12.44
C PRO A 82 21.41 24.26 11.20
N ALA A 83 21.76 23.83 9.98
CA ALA A 83 21.54 24.56 8.74
C ALA A 83 20.08 24.59 8.27
N VAL A 84 19.23 23.69 8.77
CA VAL A 84 17.78 23.80 8.60
C VAL A 84 17.25 24.62 9.76
N PRO A 85 16.58 25.78 9.53
CA PRO A 85 15.84 26.45 10.58
C PRO A 85 14.86 25.43 11.16
N GLN A 86 15.09 25.00 12.39
CA GLN A 86 14.13 24.10 13.02
C GLN A 86 12.79 24.84 13.03
N PRO A 87 11.72 24.26 12.44
CA PRO A 87 10.42 24.87 12.55
C PRO A 87 10.13 25.05 14.04
N ALA A 88 9.54 26.18 14.40
CA ALA A 88 9.17 26.44 15.79
C ALA A 88 8.43 25.22 16.34
N THR A 89 8.86 24.72 17.50
CA THR A 89 8.23 23.58 18.15
C THR A 89 6.73 23.81 18.21
N ARG A 90 5.96 22.94 17.57
CA ARG A 90 4.49 23.04 17.61
C ARG A 90 4.07 23.00 19.08
N PRO A 91 3.29 23.98 19.57
CA PRO A 91 2.82 23.92 20.94
C PRO A 91 2.00 22.66 21.13
N PHE A 92 2.32 21.90 22.17
CA PHE A 92 1.47 20.81 22.60
C PHE A 92 0.22 21.43 23.23
N ILE A 93 -0.91 21.29 22.56
CA ILE A 93 -2.18 21.79 23.08
C ILE A 93 -2.59 20.87 24.23
N PRO A 94 -2.68 21.36 25.48
CA PRO A 94 -3.17 20.55 26.58
C PRO A 94 -4.61 20.15 26.27
N PHE A 95 -4.93 18.88 26.44
CA PHE A 95 -6.28 18.37 26.34
C PHE A 95 -6.77 17.95 27.72
N SER A 96 -8.07 18.10 27.94
CA SER A 96 -8.75 17.67 29.15
C SER A 96 -8.93 16.15 29.17
N ARG A 97 -9.05 15.58 30.36
CA ARG A 97 -9.42 14.17 30.53
C ARG A 97 -10.75 13.82 29.82
N VAL A 98 -11.68 14.77 29.74
CA VAL A 98 -12.98 14.57 29.09
C VAL A 98 -12.81 14.41 27.58
N GLU A 99 -12.01 15.25 26.94
CA GLU A 99 -11.71 15.16 25.50
C GLU A 99 -11.05 13.82 25.17
N LEU A 100 -10.11 13.36 25.99
CA LEU A 100 -9.48 12.05 25.82
C LEU A 100 -10.50 10.91 25.87
N LEU A 101 -11.37 10.92 26.89
CA LEU A 101 -12.40 9.90 27.05
C LEU A 101 -13.42 9.93 25.92
N ASP A 102 -13.70 11.10 25.34
CA ASP A 102 -14.60 11.22 24.20
C ASP A 102 -13.98 10.65 22.92
N GLN A 103 -12.70 10.95 22.65
CA GLN A 103 -11.96 10.37 21.53
C GLN A 103 -11.81 8.85 21.65
N LEU A 104 -11.69 8.32 22.88
CA LEU A 104 -11.62 6.88 23.10
C LEU A 104 -12.93 6.15 22.73
N LYS A 105 -14.09 6.81 22.75
CA LYS A 105 -15.35 6.20 22.32
C LYS A 105 -15.40 5.95 20.81
N THR A 106 -14.70 6.78 20.04
CA THR A 106 -14.67 6.70 18.57
C THR A 106 -13.47 5.90 18.07
N ALA A 107 -12.48 5.65 18.93
CA ALA A 107 -11.32 4.84 18.61
C ALA A 107 -11.71 3.37 18.34
N PRO A 108 -11.17 2.76 17.27
CA PRO A 108 -11.34 1.32 17.06
C PRO A 108 -10.63 0.54 18.17
N ASN A 109 -11.22 -0.58 18.62
CA ASN A 109 -10.59 -1.53 19.56
C ASN A 109 -9.43 -2.33 18.93
N SER A 110 -8.82 -1.83 17.85
CA SER A 110 -7.66 -2.43 17.23
C SER A 110 -6.42 -2.12 18.06
N SER A 111 -5.63 -3.14 18.38
CA SER A 111 -4.26 -2.90 18.83
C SER A 111 -3.52 -2.08 17.76
N PRO A 112 -2.69 -1.08 18.14
CA PRO A 112 -1.80 -0.45 17.19
C PRO A 112 -1.02 -1.56 16.48
N GLY A 113 -0.97 -1.50 15.14
CA GLY A 113 -0.16 -2.45 14.37
C GLY A 113 1.30 -2.42 14.87
N GLY A 114 2.03 -3.53 14.68
CA GLY A 114 3.43 -3.66 15.13
C GLY A 114 4.39 -2.58 14.63
N ASP A 115 3.94 -1.76 13.68
CA ASP A 115 4.67 -0.61 13.12
C ASP A 115 4.71 0.62 14.05
N HIS A 116 3.90 0.66 15.13
CA HIS A 116 3.80 1.82 16.02
C HIS A 116 4.65 1.74 17.30
N VAL A 117 5.46 0.68 17.47
CA VAL A 117 6.41 0.58 18.58
C VAL A 117 7.82 0.54 18.02
N ARG A 118 8.46 1.70 17.91
CA ARG A 118 9.93 1.80 17.88
C ARG A 118 10.37 2.86 18.87
N TRP A 119 11.31 2.45 19.72
CA TRP A 119 12.04 3.25 20.69
C TRP A 119 13.09 4.10 19.98
#